data_AF-A0A520T8F7-F1
#
_entry.id   AF-A0A520T8F7-F1
#
_cell.length_a   1.000
_cell.length_b   1.000
_cell.length_c   1.000
_cell.angle_alpha   90.00
_cell.angle_beta   90.00
_cell.angle_gamma   90.00
#
_symmetry.space_group_name_H-M   'P 1'
#
loop_
_entity.id
_entity.type
_entity.pdbx_description
1 polymer ?
#
loop_
_entity_poly.entity_id
_entity_poly.type
_entity_poly.pdbx_seq_one_letter_code
_entity_poly.pdbx_strand_id
1 'polypeptide(L)'
;MTIKRRMQEMRTAIGLAVVAALAALGTQTAVAQTAIPSEPANAVNLVDGLEGVFGTHAGSRRSGARGVCAAGTFTGNKAASAVSKASVFSGKPVPVTLRFSVGGGNPNAPENGKGVRGLAAQFDLPNGEQWLMANISSPFFTAATPDGFLAFLEARKPDPATKKPDPAKIAAAAAKYPDFKPQMEWVAKTGVPASYGAVNYWSANAFKFTNAAGKTQFAKWMFVPVTGQEFIA
;
A
#
# COMPACT_ATOMS: atom_id res chain seq x y z
N MET A 1 -35.29 -79.76 12.81
CA MET A 1 -33.89 -79.70 12.33
C MET A 1 -33.84 -79.14 10.91
N THR A 2 -34.45 -77.98 10.67
CA THR A 2 -34.66 -77.46 9.29
C THR A 2 -34.73 -75.92 9.27
N ILE A 3 -34.10 -75.27 10.24
CA ILE A 3 -34.04 -73.79 10.35
C ILE A 3 -32.59 -73.30 10.49
N LYS A 4 -31.70 -74.11 11.08
CA LYS A 4 -30.26 -73.77 11.20
C LYS A 4 -29.50 -73.72 9.87
N ARG A 5 -29.99 -74.34 8.80
CA ARG A 5 -29.31 -74.38 7.49
C ARG A 5 -29.60 -73.16 6.59
N ARG A 6 -30.72 -72.44 6.80
CA ARG A 6 -31.02 -71.18 6.10
C ARG A 6 -30.34 -69.95 6.69
N MET A 7 -29.83 -70.04 7.92
CA MET A 7 -29.06 -68.96 8.57
C MET A 7 -27.56 -68.99 8.24
N GLN A 8 -27.07 -70.06 7.63
CA GLN A 8 -25.64 -70.22 7.32
C GLN A 8 -25.29 -69.80 5.89
N GLU A 9 -26.26 -69.78 4.96
CA GLU A 9 -26.07 -69.28 3.59
C GLU A 9 -26.34 -67.78 3.44
N MET A 10 -27.11 -67.17 4.36
CA MET A 10 -27.30 -65.71 4.37
C MET A 10 -26.14 -64.95 5.04
N ARG A 11 -25.24 -65.67 5.70
CA ARG A 11 -24.03 -65.11 6.34
C ARG A 11 -22.82 -65.01 5.40
N THR A 12 -22.89 -65.56 4.19
CA THR A 12 -21.81 -65.51 3.20
C THR A 12 -22.02 -64.43 2.12
N ALA A 13 -23.18 -63.78 2.07
CA ALA A 13 -23.47 -62.69 1.12
C ALA A 13 -23.28 -61.28 1.70
N ILE A 14 -22.90 -61.16 2.97
CA ILE A 14 -22.70 -59.88 3.69
C ILE A 14 -21.19 -59.51 3.79
N GLY A 15 -20.29 -60.36 3.26
CA GLY A 15 -18.84 -60.17 3.34
C GLY A 15 -18.18 -59.37 2.21
N LEU A 16 -18.92 -58.96 1.16
CA LEU A 16 -18.32 -58.32 -0.02
C LEU A 16 -19.20 -57.18 -0.59
N ALA A 17 -19.76 -56.32 0.27
CA ALA A 17 -20.40 -55.08 -0.17
C ALA A 17 -20.34 -53.93 0.86
N VAL A 18 -19.48 -54.04 1.88
CA VAL A 18 -19.30 -53.00 2.92
C VAL A 18 -17.88 -52.42 2.93
N VAL A 19 -16.98 -52.85 2.04
CA VAL A 19 -15.59 -52.34 1.97
C VAL A 19 -15.44 -51.09 1.07
N ALA A 20 -16.53 -50.57 0.48
CA ALA A 20 -16.44 -49.43 -0.45
C ALA A 20 -17.01 -48.09 0.07
N ALA A 21 -17.31 -47.92 1.36
CA ALA A 21 -18.02 -46.72 1.81
C ALA A 21 -17.52 -46.00 3.08
N LEU A 22 -16.45 -46.44 3.78
CA LEU A 22 -16.14 -45.91 5.11
C LEU A 22 -14.65 -45.67 5.43
N ALA A 23 -13.82 -45.35 4.43
CA ALA A 23 -12.43 -44.95 4.68
C ALA A 23 -12.07 -43.69 3.87
N ALA A 24 -12.53 -42.54 4.35
CA ALA A 24 -11.81 -41.25 4.32
C ALA A 24 -12.75 -40.11 4.76
N LEU A 25 -13.23 -40.16 6.01
CA LEU A 25 -13.51 -38.93 6.75
C LEU A 25 -12.15 -38.30 7.13
N GLY A 26 -11.40 -37.91 6.11
CA GLY A 26 -10.29 -36.99 6.29
C GLY A 26 -10.91 -35.65 6.62
N THR A 27 -10.62 -35.13 7.80
CA THR A 27 -10.83 -33.73 8.13
C THR A 27 -10.12 -32.89 7.09
N GLN A 28 -10.83 -32.49 6.03
CA GLN A 28 -10.37 -31.43 5.15
C GLN A 28 -10.50 -30.14 5.95
N THR A 29 -9.48 -29.84 6.75
CA THR A 29 -9.13 -28.46 6.99
C THR A 29 -8.79 -27.89 5.62
N ALA A 30 -9.79 -27.33 4.95
CA ALA A 30 -9.56 -26.44 3.83
C ALA A 30 -8.74 -25.28 4.40
N VAL A 31 -7.42 -25.44 4.39
CA VAL A 31 -6.51 -24.31 4.44
C VAL A 31 -6.86 -23.58 3.16
N ALA A 32 -7.67 -22.53 3.28
CA ALA A 32 -7.90 -21.60 2.20
C ALA A 32 -6.50 -21.17 1.76
N GLN A 33 -6.02 -21.74 0.65
CA GLN A 33 -4.81 -21.27 0.00
C GLN A 33 -5.13 -19.83 -0.34
N THR A 34 -4.63 -18.91 0.50
CA THR A 34 -4.63 -17.50 0.22
C THR A 34 -3.88 -17.37 -1.09
N ALA A 35 -4.63 -17.21 -2.19
CA ALA A 35 -4.07 -17.13 -3.52
C ALA A 35 -3.04 -16.01 -3.49
N ILE A 36 -1.78 -16.41 -3.59
CA ILE A 36 -0.66 -15.51 -3.80
C ILE A 36 -0.90 -14.90 -5.18
N PRO A 37 -0.64 -13.60 -5.41
CA PRO A 37 -0.60 -13.07 -6.76
C PRO A 37 0.31 -13.98 -7.60
N SER A 38 -0.26 -14.64 -8.61
CA SER A 38 0.48 -15.58 -9.45
C SER A 38 1.50 -14.86 -10.35
N GLU A 39 1.36 -13.54 -10.46
CA GLU A 39 2.23 -12.67 -11.25
C GLU A 39 2.93 -11.64 -10.35
N PRO A 40 4.20 -11.30 -10.63
CA PRO A 40 4.89 -10.19 -9.99
C PRO A 40 4.09 -8.88 -10.12
N ALA A 41 4.22 -8.01 -9.13
CA ALA A 41 3.60 -6.70 -9.14
C ALA A 41 4.07 -5.88 -10.35
N ASN A 42 3.09 -5.30 -11.04
CA ASN A 42 3.27 -4.43 -12.19
C ASN A 42 2.28 -3.27 -12.09
N ALA A 43 2.36 -2.31 -13.01
CA ALA A 43 1.51 -1.12 -12.96
C ALA A 43 0.01 -1.45 -13.04
N VAL A 44 -0.37 -2.47 -13.81
CA VAL A 44 -1.77 -2.87 -14.03
C VAL A 44 -2.34 -3.47 -12.75
N ASN A 45 -1.71 -4.52 -12.21
CA ASN A 45 -2.26 -5.19 -11.03
C ASN A 45 -2.21 -4.33 -9.75
N LEU A 46 -1.29 -3.36 -9.66
CA LEU A 46 -1.30 -2.36 -8.59
C LEU A 46 -2.49 -1.40 -8.70
N VAL A 47 -2.83 -0.99 -9.92
CA VAL A 47 -4.03 -0.18 -10.18
C VAL A 47 -5.29 -0.98 -9.88
N ASP A 48 -5.36 -2.23 -10.35
CA ASP A 48 -6.50 -3.12 -10.09
C ASP A 48 -6.66 -3.40 -8.58
N GLY A 49 -5.55 -3.57 -7.86
CA GLY A 49 -5.56 -3.74 -6.40
C GLY A 49 -6.09 -2.50 -5.68
N LEU A 50 -5.71 -1.30 -6.11
CA LEU A 50 -6.25 -0.05 -5.56
C LEU A 50 -7.76 0.07 -5.83
N GLU A 51 -8.20 -0.25 -7.05
CA GLU A 51 -9.62 -0.28 -7.41
C GLU A 51 -10.38 -1.35 -6.61
N GLY A 52 -9.77 -2.50 -6.37
CA GLY A 52 -10.35 -3.57 -5.57
C GLY A 52 -10.58 -3.15 -4.12
N VAL A 53 -9.68 -2.34 -3.55
CA VAL A 53 -9.81 -1.85 -2.16
C VAL A 53 -10.77 -0.66 -2.06
N PHE A 54 -10.66 0.32 -2.96
CA PHE A 54 -11.35 1.61 -2.82
C PHE A 54 -12.57 1.78 -3.73
N GLY A 55 -12.78 0.87 -4.67
CA GLY A 55 -13.74 1.02 -5.76
C GLY A 55 -13.22 1.94 -6.88
N THR A 56 -13.98 1.98 -7.97
CA THR A 56 -13.73 2.88 -9.10
C THR A 56 -14.57 4.15 -8.94
N HIS A 57 -13.90 5.30 -9.08
CA HIS A 57 -14.52 6.63 -8.93
C HIS A 57 -14.21 7.47 -10.16
N ALA A 58 -15.21 7.72 -11.01
CA ALA A 58 -15.03 8.50 -12.24
C ALA A 58 -14.46 9.89 -11.93
N GLY A 59 -13.49 10.34 -12.73
CA GLY A 59 -12.79 11.62 -12.52
C GLY A 59 -11.84 11.69 -11.32
N SER A 60 -11.71 10.61 -10.54
CA SER A 60 -10.87 10.56 -9.33
C SER A 60 -9.65 9.66 -9.50
N ARG A 61 -8.57 9.99 -8.78
CA ARG A 61 -7.34 9.18 -8.73
C ARG A 61 -7.58 7.90 -7.92
N ARG A 62 -6.87 6.82 -8.27
CA ARG A 62 -6.92 5.54 -7.51
C ARG A 62 -6.22 5.60 -6.14
N SER A 63 -5.30 6.54 -5.99
CA SER A 63 -4.66 6.88 -4.73
C SER A 63 -4.54 8.40 -4.63
N GLY A 64 -4.70 8.95 -3.42
CA GLY A 64 -4.77 10.38 -3.21
C GLY A 64 -6.01 11.00 -3.87
N ALA A 65 -7.15 10.32 -3.85
CA ALA A 65 -8.37 10.74 -4.53
C ALA A 65 -8.85 12.12 -4.04
N ARG A 66 -9.04 12.25 -2.72
CA ARG A 66 -9.32 13.53 -2.06
C ARG A 66 -8.05 14.36 -1.92
N GLY A 67 -8.07 15.60 -2.36
CA GLY A 67 -6.92 16.50 -2.23
C GLY A 67 -7.16 17.90 -2.78
N VAL A 68 -6.20 18.78 -2.54
CA VAL A 68 -6.22 20.20 -2.95
C VAL A 68 -4.88 20.59 -3.58
N CYS A 69 -4.92 21.50 -4.53
CA CYS A 69 -3.72 22.04 -5.18
C CYS A 69 -3.34 23.38 -4.57
N ALA A 70 -2.04 23.68 -4.61
CA ALA A 70 -1.48 24.99 -4.31
C ALA A 70 -0.41 25.35 -5.33
N ALA A 71 -0.20 26.63 -5.58
CA ALA A 71 0.90 27.13 -6.36
C ALA A 71 1.89 27.85 -5.43
N GLY A 72 3.18 27.79 -5.78
CA GLY A 72 4.22 28.43 -5.00
C GLY A 72 5.50 28.65 -5.79
N THR A 73 6.56 28.95 -5.07
CA THR A 73 7.89 29.17 -5.63
C THR A 73 8.92 28.46 -4.77
N PHE A 74 9.90 27.84 -5.40
CA PHE A 74 11.03 27.22 -4.73
C PHE A 74 12.33 27.91 -5.12
N THR A 75 13.21 28.13 -4.15
CA THR A 75 14.56 28.63 -4.39
C THR A 75 15.55 27.63 -3.79
N GLY A 76 16.21 26.85 -4.64
CA GLY A 76 17.16 25.84 -4.20
C GLY A 76 18.42 26.46 -3.59
N ASN A 77 18.93 25.89 -2.51
CA ASN A 77 20.20 26.35 -1.93
C ASN A 77 21.36 25.96 -2.86
N LYS A 78 22.17 26.94 -3.29
CA LYS A 78 23.34 26.72 -4.16
C LYS A 78 24.39 25.77 -3.55
N ALA A 79 24.44 25.66 -2.22
CA ALA A 79 25.32 24.69 -1.54
C ALA A 79 24.98 23.23 -1.89
N ALA A 80 23.74 22.95 -2.33
CA ALA A 80 23.35 21.61 -2.78
C ALA A 80 24.06 21.18 -4.07
N SER A 81 24.72 22.09 -4.80
CA SER A 81 25.60 21.75 -5.93
C SER A 81 26.74 20.80 -5.54
N ALA A 82 27.17 20.82 -4.27
CA ALA A 82 28.16 19.89 -3.74
C ALA A 82 27.69 18.42 -3.80
N VAL A 83 26.37 18.20 -3.79
CA VAL A 83 25.75 16.87 -3.74
C VAL A 83 24.97 16.50 -5.01
N SER A 84 24.44 17.46 -5.76
CA SER A 84 23.69 17.20 -7.00
C SER A 84 23.87 18.30 -8.05
N LYS A 85 23.97 17.91 -9.32
CA LYS A 85 23.98 18.81 -10.48
C LYS A 85 22.59 19.18 -11.01
N ALA A 86 21.51 18.77 -10.35
CA ALA A 86 20.15 19.05 -10.79
C ALA A 86 19.83 20.56 -10.79
N SER A 87 19.11 21.03 -11.81
CA SER A 87 18.89 22.45 -12.06
C SER A 87 18.03 23.16 -11.00
N VAL A 88 17.25 22.41 -10.21
CA VAL A 88 16.50 22.94 -9.05
C VAL A 88 17.40 23.65 -8.04
N PHE A 89 18.68 23.26 -7.95
CA PHE A 89 19.65 23.79 -6.99
C PHE A 89 20.43 25.01 -7.52
N SER A 90 19.98 25.61 -8.63
CA SER A 90 20.63 26.77 -9.24
C SER A 90 20.59 28.05 -8.41
N GLY A 91 19.73 28.13 -7.39
CA GLY A 91 19.48 29.35 -6.61
C GLY A 91 18.55 30.35 -7.29
N LYS A 92 18.00 30.02 -8.46
CA LYS A 92 16.94 30.82 -9.09
C LYS A 92 15.58 30.39 -8.53
N PRO A 93 14.66 31.33 -8.27
CA PRO A 93 13.27 30.99 -7.96
C PRO A 93 12.63 30.27 -9.16
N VAL A 94 11.93 29.17 -8.90
CA VAL A 94 11.20 28.38 -9.91
C VAL A 94 9.75 28.17 -9.48
N PRO A 95 8.78 28.22 -10.41
CA PRO A 95 7.39 27.90 -10.10
C PRO A 95 7.24 26.47 -9.62
N VAL A 96 6.35 26.26 -8.66
CA VAL A 96 6.02 24.94 -8.15
C VAL A 96 4.51 24.77 -8.07
N THR A 97 4.01 23.66 -8.63
CA THR A 97 2.66 23.19 -8.39
C THR A 97 2.69 22.09 -7.34
N LEU A 98 1.96 22.29 -6.25
CA LEU A 98 1.82 21.33 -5.16
C LEU A 98 0.42 20.71 -5.21
N ARG A 99 0.33 19.44 -4.84
CA ARG A 99 -0.94 18.77 -4.57
C ARG A 99 -0.86 18.00 -3.27
N PHE A 100 -1.68 18.40 -2.31
CA PHE A 100 -1.90 17.69 -1.07
C PHE A 100 -3.05 16.70 -1.21
N SER A 101 -3.00 15.59 -0.48
CA SER A 101 -4.07 14.60 -0.51
C SER A 101 -4.21 13.80 0.77
N VAL A 102 -5.39 13.24 1.00
CA VAL A 102 -5.60 12.16 1.97
C VAL A 102 -5.14 10.85 1.34
N GLY A 103 -4.50 9.97 2.10
CA GLY A 103 -4.11 8.64 1.63
C GLY A 103 -5.31 7.78 1.21
N GLY A 104 -5.12 6.90 0.22
CA GLY A 104 -6.16 6.00 -0.28
C GLY A 104 -6.97 6.55 -1.46
N GLY A 105 -7.94 5.75 -1.93
CA GLY A 105 -8.68 5.98 -3.18
C GLY A 105 -10.10 6.53 -3.02
N ASN A 106 -10.55 6.85 -1.80
CA ASN A 106 -11.90 7.37 -1.57
C ASN A 106 -11.93 8.91 -1.79
N PRO A 107 -12.67 9.44 -2.80
CA PRO A 107 -12.76 10.88 -3.04
C PRO A 107 -13.52 11.64 -1.94
N ASN A 108 -14.34 10.93 -1.15
CA ASN A 108 -15.11 11.47 -0.03
C ASN A 108 -14.43 11.21 1.32
N ALA A 109 -13.13 10.86 1.33
CA ALA A 109 -12.40 10.60 2.57
C ALA A 109 -12.40 11.85 3.47
N PRO A 110 -12.70 11.69 4.78
CA PRO A 110 -12.67 12.81 5.72
C PRO A 110 -11.24 13.29 5.95
N GLU A 111 -11.02 14.60 5.81
CA GLU A 111 -9.68 15.20 5.97
C GLU A 111 -9.21 15.27 7.43
N ASN A 112 -10.13 15.10 8.39
CA ASN A 112 -9.86 14.95 9.82
C ASN A 112 -9.70 13.48 10.26
N GLY A 113 -9.64 12.51 9.32
CA GLY A 113 -9.43 11.11 9.64
C GLY A 113 -7.95 10.75 9.89
N LYS A 114 -7.69 9.74 10.74
CA LYS A 114 -6.36 9.14 10.89
C LYS A 114 -5.87 8.58 9.56
N GLY A 115 -4.59 8.76 9.28
CA GLY A 115 -3.96 8.25 8.07
C GLY A 115 -2.84 9.16 7.58
N VAL A 116 -2.12 8.69 6.57
CA VAL A 116 -1.06 9.48 5.93
C VAL A 116 -1.65 10.56 5.03
N ARG A 117 -0.93 11.67 4.90
CA ARG A 117 -1.17 12.70 3.89
C ARG A 117 -0.14 12.57 2.77
N GLY A 118 -0.51 12.91 1.55
CA GLY A 118 0.37 12.99 0.40
C GLY A 118 0.76 14.44 0.10
N LEU A 119 1.97 14.63 -0.43
CA LEU A 119 2.42 15.87 -1.07
C LEU A 119 3.10 15.49 -2.39
N ALA A 120 2.42 15.73 -3.51
CA ALA A 120 3.04 15.73 -4.82
C ALA A 120 3.51 17.14 -5.16
N ALA A 121 4.71 17.28 -5.72
CA ALA A 121 5.27 18.56 -6.12
C ALA A 121 5.84 18.45 -7.54
N GLN A 122 5.50 19.41 -8.40
CA GLN A 122 6.08 19.61 -9.71
C GLN A 122 6.83 20.93 -9.70
N PHE A 123 8.13 20.90 -10.00
CA PHE A 123 8.97 22.07 -10.17
C PHE A 123 9.14 22.31 -11.66
N ASP A 124 8.74 23.50 -12.13
CA ASP A 124 8.88 23.89 -13.54
C ASP A 124 10.23 24.58 -13.72
N LEU A 125 11.18 23.84 -14.29
CA LEU A 125 12.58 24.21 -14.40
C LEU A 125 12.90 24.82 -15.78
N PRO A 126 14.03 25.52 -15.94
CA PRO A 126 14.42 26.11 -17.22
C PRO A 126 14.43 25.08 -18.36
N ASN A 127 14.16 25.54 -19.58
CA ASN A 127 14.15 24.72 -20.80
C ASN A 127 13.09 23.59 -20.80
N GLY A 128 12.02 23.75 -20.02
CA GLY A 128 10.91 22.79 -19.98
C GLY A 128 11.20 21.53 -19.17
N GLU A 129 12.30 21.48 -18.42
CA GLU A 129 12.56 20.40 -17.47
C GLU A 129 11.48 20.41 -16.37
N GLN A 130 11.03 19.23 -15.97
CA GLN A 130 10.14 19.06 -14.82
C GLN A 130 10.78 18.14 -13.80
N TRP A 131 10.79 18.56 -12.54
CA TRP A 131 11.10 17.66 -11.44
C TRP A 131 9.81 17.31 -10.72
N LEU A 132 9.43 16.03 -10.78
CA LEU A 132 8.26 15.48 -10.10
C LEU A 132 8.68 14.77 -8.81
N MET A 133 8.01 15.09 -7.71
CA MET A 133 8.19 14.42 -6.42
C MET A 133 6.85 13.92 -5.91
N ALA A 134 6.85 12.72 -5.34
CA ALA A 134 5.74 12.19 -4.55
C ALA A 134 6.24 11.89 -3.14
N ASN A 135 5.61 12.54 -2.16
CA ASN A 135 6.00 12.48 -0.76
C ASN A 135 4.79 12.10 0.10
N ILE A 136 5.06 11.57 1.28
CA ILE A 136 4.01 11.21 2.25
C ILE A 136 4.36 11.74 3.63
N SER A 137 3.36 11.92 4.49
CA SER A 137 3.57 12.48 5.82
C SER A 137 4.21 11.51 6.82
N SER A 138 4.52 10.28 6.38
CA SER A 138 5.16 9.23 7.17
C SER A 138 6.61 9.02 6.70
N PRO A 139 7.58 8.79 7.60
CA PRO A 139 8.99 8.61 7.23
C PRO A 139 9.30 7.32 6.44
N PHE A 140 8.38 6.36 6.48
CA PHE A 140 8.44 5.07 5.80
C PHE A 140 7.09 4.73 5.15
N PHE A 141 7.09 3.77 4.22
CA PHE A 141 5.89 3.25 3.54
C PHE A 141 5.47 1.89 4.10
N THR A 142 4.23 1.48 3.82
CA THR A 142 3.66 0.22 4.33
C THR A 142 4.33 -1.01 3.72
N ALA A 143 4.93 -0.90 2.54
CA ALA A 143 5.61 -2.02 1.91
C ALA A 143 7.00 -1.62 1.40
N ALA A 144 7.97 -2.51 1.53
CA ALA A 144 9.34 -2.34 1.03
C ALA A 144 9.47 -2.70 -0.46
N THR A 145 8.55 -3.52 -0.99
CA THR A 145 8.55 -3.96 -2.38
C THR A 145 7.19 -3.78 -3.04
N PRO A 146 7.14 -3.65 -4.38
CA PRO A 146 5.88 -3.66 -5.13
C PRO A 146 5.03 -4.90 -4.86
N ASP A 147 5.63 -6.09 -4.78
CA ASP A 147 4.93 -7.35 -4.45
C ASP A 147 4.30 -7.32 -3.06
N GLY A 148 5.03 -6.76 -2.08
CA GLY A 148 4.49 -6.54 -0.74
C GLY A 148 3.30 -5.58 -0.77
N PHE A 149 3.37 -4.51 -1.55
CA PHE A 149 2.26 -3.57 -1.67
C PHE A 149 1.05 -4.20 -2.37
N LEU A 150 1.25 -5.01 -3.42
CA LEU A 150 0.17 -5.74 -4.07
C LEU A 150 -0.49 -6.72 -3.09
N ALA A 151 0.31 -7.50 -2.34
CA ALA A 151 -0.20 -8.39 -1.31
C ALA A 151 -0.96 -7.64 -0.20
N PHE A 152 -0.50 -6.44 0.16
CA PHE A 152 -1.20 -5.56 1.11
C PHE A 152 -2.59 -5.17 0.62
N LEU A 153 -2.72 -4.80 -0.66
CA LEU A 153 -3.98 -4.41 -1.30
C LEU A 153 -4.94 -5.59 -1.44
N GLU A 154 -4.46 -6.71 -1.99
CA GLU A 154 -5.28 -7.92 -2.19
C GLU A 154 -5.85 -8.45 -0.87
N ALA A 155 -5.05 -8.46 0.20
CA ALA A 155 -5.52 -8.87 1.52
C ALA A 155 -6.61 -7.95 2.10
N ARG A 156 -6.73 -6.71 1.61
CA ARG A 156 -7.68 -5.70 2.08
C ARG A 156 -8.86 -5.48 1.12
N LYS A 157 -8.90 -6.22 0.02
CA LYS A 157 -10.05 -6.21 -0.89
C LYS A 157 -11.30 -6.70 -0.14
N PRO A 158 -12.41 -5.94 -0.13
CA PRO A 158 -13.63 -6.37 0.50
C PRO A 158 -14.17 -7.65 -0.15
N ASP A 159 -14.60 -8.59 0.68
CA ASP A 159 -15.27 -9.80 0.21
C ASP A 159 -16.65 -9.45 -0.40
N PRO A 160 -17.01 -9.99 -1.58
CA PRO A 160 -18.26 -9.65 -2.25
C PRO A 160 -19.52 -9.94 -1.44
N ALA A 161 -19.51 -10.96 -0.57
CA ALA A 161 -20.64 -11.36 0.25
C ALA A 161 -20.72 -10.50 1.52
N THR A 162 -19.59 -10.31 2.23
CA THR A 162 -19.59 -9.60 3.53
C THR A 162 -19.39 -8.09 3.42
N LYS A 163 -18.96 -7.60 2.25
CA LYS A 163 -18.55 -6.21 1.98
C LYS A 163 -17.42 -5.71 2.90
N LYS A 164 -16.67 -6.61 3.52
CA LYS A 164 -15.56 -6.30 4.44
C LYS A 164 -14.32 -7.10 4.06
N PRO A 165 -13.11 -6.60 4.35
CA PRO A 165 -11.89 -7.39 4.22
C PRO A 165 -11.94 -8.64 5.11
N ASP A 166 -11.33 -9.73 4.63
CA ASP A 166 -11.20 -10.98 5.38
C ASP A 166 -10.04 -10.87 6.40
N PRO A 167 -10.31 -10.94 7.73
CA PRO A 167 -9.26 -10.85 8.74
C PRO A 167 -8.18 -11.93 8.61
N ALA A 168 -8.53 -13.14 8.13
CA ALA A 168 -7.59 -14.23 7.96
C ALA A 168 -6.59 -13.93 6.83
N LYS A 169 -7.05 -13.34 5.72
CA LYS A 169 -6.18 -12.90 4.62
C LYS A 169 -5.25 -11.77 5.06
N ILE A 170 -5.76 -10.81 5.83
CA ILE A 170 -4.93 -9.73 6.40
C ILE A 170 -3.84 -10.31 7.31
N ALA A 171 -4.20 -11.23 8.20
CA ALA A 171 -3.25 -11.86 9.12
C ALA A 171 -2.18 -12.66 8.36
N ALA A 172 -2.58 -13.45 7.35
CA ALA A 172 -1.67 -14.22 6.52
C ALA A 172 -0.68 -13.31 5.75
N ALA A 173 -1.17 -12.23 5.15
CA ALA A 173 -0.31 -11.27 4.46
C ALA A 173 0.65 -10.56 5.41
N ALA A 174 0.20 -10.15 6.60
CA ALA A 174 1.04 -9.52 7.62
C ALA A 174 2.12 -10.48 8.17
N ALA A 175 1.82 -11.77 8.27
CA ALA A 175 2.80 -12.78 8.67
C ALA A 175 3.89 -12.97 7.60
N LYS A 176 3.55 -12.82 6.31
CA LYS A 176 4.49 -12.92 5.19
C LYS A 176 5.33 -11.64 5.00
N TYR A 177 4.74 -10.47 5.25
CA TYR A 177 5.35 -9.15 5.02
C TYR A 177 5.42 -8.34 6.34
N PRO A 178 6.48 -8.53 7.15
CA PRO A 178 6.62 -7.87 8.45
C PRO A 178 6.77 -6.34 8.33
N ASP A 179 7.16 -5.84 7.16
CA ASP A 179 7.26 -4.43 6.78
C ASP A 179 5.92 -3.68 6.78
N PHE A 180 4.78 -4.37 6.86
CA PHE A 180 3.46 -3.74 7.00
C PHE A 180 3.27 -3.02 8.34
N LYS A 181 3.97 -3.50 9.38
CA LYS A 181 3.73 -3.10 10.77
C LYS A 181 4.17 -1.65 11.08
N PRO A 182 5.38 -1.18 10.70
CA PRO A 182 5.88 0.12 11.16
C PRO A 182 4.99 1.31 10.77
N GLN A 183 4.50 1.38 9.53
CA GLN A 183 3.61 2.48 9.10
C GLN A 183 2.28 2.48 9.85
N MET A 184 1.70 1.30 10.08
CA MET A 184 0.45 1.18 10.82
C MET A 184 0.60 1.61 12.28
N GLU A 185 1.67 1.19 12.96
CA GLU A 185 1.96 1.62 14.33
C GLU A 185 2.25 3.11 14.43
N TRP A 186 2.96 3.67 13.44
CA TRP A 186 3.23 5.10 13.38
C TRP A 186 1.93 5.89 13.20
N VAL A 187 1.05 5.50 12.26
CA VAL A 187 -0.26 6.14 12.08
C VAL A 187 -1.13 6.02 13.33
N ALA A 188 -1.05 4.90 14.06
CA ALA A 188 -1.79 4.72 15.31
C ALA A 188 -1.36 5.71 16.40
N LYS A 189 -0.05 6.00 16.49
CA LYS A 189 0.56 6.90 17.49
C LYS A 189 0.52 8.38 17.10
N THR A 190 0.53 8.68 15.80
CA THR A 190 0.54 10.05 15.29
C THR A 190 -0.88 10.63 15.28
N GLY A 191 -1.01 11.88 15.71
CA GLY A 191 -2.27 12.63 15.63
C GLY A 191 -2.67 12.94 14.19
N VAL A 192 -3.86 13.50 14.01
CA VAL A 192 -4.30 13.96 12.68
C VAL A 192 -3.70 15.34 12.45
N PRO A 193 -3.00 15.62 11.33
CA PRO A 193 -2.46 16.96 11.07
C PRO A 193 -3.55 18.03 11.11
N ALA A 194 -3.32 19.15 11.79
CA ALA A 194 -4.28 20.26 11.88
C ALA A 194 -4.52 20.92 10.51
N SER A 195 -3.52 20.89 9.64
CA SER A 195 -3.63 21.24 8.23
C SER A 195 -2.58 20.49 7.40
N TYR A 196 -2.72 20.52 6.07
CA TYR A 196 -1.67 20.04 5.17
C TYR A 196 -0.35 20.81 5.31
N GLY A 197 -0.39 22.05 5.79
CA GLY A 197 0.80 22.88 6.02
C GLY A 197 1.53 22.59 7.33
N ALA A 198 0.95 21.77 8.22
CA ALA A 198 1.42 21.57 9.59
C ALA A 198 1.98 20.16 9.84
N VAL A 199 2.45 19.46 8.80
CA VAL A 199 3.08 18.15 8.92
C VAL A 199 4.28 18.01 8.00
N ASN A 200 5.27 17.24 8.43
CA ASN A 200 6.41 16.90 7.59
C ASN A 200 5.96 16.01 6.41
N TYR A 201 6.62 16.14 5.27
CA TYR A 201 6.49 15.19 4.15
C TYR A 201 7.82 14.62 3.75
N TRP A 202 7.92 13.30 3.72
CA TRP A 202 9.13 12.55 3.45
C TRP A 202 9.11 11.94 2.05
N SER A 203 10.29 11.83 1.44
CA SER A 203 10.49 11.14 0.16
C SER A 203 10.14 9.64 0.19
N ALA A 204 10.05 9.06 1.39
CA ALA A 204 10.00 7.62 1.71
C ALA A 204 11.18 6.80 1.18
N ASN A 205 11.45 6.88 -0.12
CA ASN A 205 12.57 6.25 -0.81
C ASN A 205 13.86 7.06 -0.70
N ALA A 206 14.99 6.37 -0.85
CA ALA A 206 16.29 6.99 -1.09
C ALA A 206 16.52 7.13 -2.60
N PHE A 207 17.09 8.26 -2.99
CA PHE A 207 17.35 8.59 -4.39
C PHE A 207 18.84 8.84 -4.60
N LYS A 208 19.29 8.60 -5.83
CA LYS A 208 20.68 8.79 -6.22
C LYS A 208 20.94 10.23 -6.63
N PHE A 209 21.88 10.89 -5.96
CA PHE A 209 22.30 12.26 -6.22
C PHE A 209 23.72 12.21 -6.79
N THR A 210 23.95 12.92 -7.89
CA THR A 210 25.26 12.98 -8.56
C THR A 210 25.66 14.43 -8.77
N ASN A 211 26.83 14.81 -8.28
CA ASN A 211 27.34 16.18 -8.41
C ASN A 211 28.07 16.40 -9.75
N ALA A 212 28.55 17.63 -9.98
CA ALA A 212 29.23 18.01 -11.23
C ALA A 212 30.55 17.24 -11.47
N ALA A 213 31.21 16.78 -10.41
CA ALA A 213 32.43 15.96 -10.50
C ALA A 213 32.14 14.46 -10.73
N GLY A 214 30.87 14.07 -10.89
CA GLY A 214 30.47 12.68 -11.07
C GLY A 214 30.39 11.85 -9.77
N LYS A 215 30.68 12.44 -8.61
CA LYS A 215 30.54 11.75 -7.32
C LYS A 215 29.07 11.52 -7.02
N THR A 216 28.76 10.28 -6.64
CA THR A 216 27.39 9.83 -6.38
C THR A 216 27.20 9.47 -4.90
N GLN A 217 26.04 9.83 -4.36
CA GLN A 217 25.59 9.43 -3.03
C GLN A 217 24.07 9.26 -2.98
N PHE A 218 23.56 8.51 -2.01
CA PHE A 218 22.12 8.36 -1.79
C PHE A 218 21.62 9.39 -0.77
N ALA A 219 20.48 10.01 -1.06
CA ALA A 219 19.84 10.95 -0.16
C ALA A 219 18.34 10.69 -0.05
N LYS A 220 17.80 11.00 1.12
CA LYS A 220 16.36 11.20 1.36
C LYS A 220 16.14 12.69 1.61
N TRP A 221 14.92 13.15 1.35
CA TRP A 221 14.53 14.53 1.65
C TRP A 221 13.24 14.57 2.45
N MET A 222 13.00 15.75 3.03
CA MET A 222 11.81 16.06 3.80
C MET A 222 11.43 17.52 3.57
N PHE A 223 10.14 17.78 3.40
CA PHE A 223 9.54 19.10 3.53
C PHE A 223 9.16 19.30 4.99
N VAL A 224 9.68 20.34 5.61
CA VAL A 224 9.43 20.70 7.01
C VAL A 224 8.63 22.00 7.04
N PRO A 225 7.46 22.04 7.72
CA PRO A 225 6.72 23.27 7.94
C PRO A 225 7.56 24.34 8.63
N VAL A 226 7.52 25.57 8.11
CA VAL A 226 8.19 26.72 8.75
C VAL A 226 7.62 26.99 10.14
N THR A 227 6.31 26.79 10.32
CA THR A 227 5.59 27.01 11.59
C THR A 227 5.67 25.82 12.54
N GLY A 228 6.40 24.76 12.19
CA GLY A 228 6.41 23.51 12.94
C GLY A 228 5.19 22.62 12.68
N GLN A 229 5.17 21.47 13.35
CA GLN A 229 4.10 20.49 13.19
C GLN A 229 2.97 20.72 14.20
N GLU A 230 1.73 20.54 13.76
CA GLU A 230 0.54 20.70 14.59
C GLU A 230 -0.46 19.58 14.28
N PHE A 231 -1.05 18.99 15.33
CA PHE A 231 -1.97 17.86 15.23
C PHE A 231 -3.22 18.12 16.08
N ILE A 232 -4.38 17.75 15.54
CA ILE A 232 -5.64 17.69 16.28
C ILE A 232 -5.79 16.32 16.96
N ALA A 233 -6.49 16.32 18.09
CA ALA A 233 -6.77 15.16 18.93
C ALA A 233 -7.68 14.14 18.25
#